data_AF-A0A439DJY8-F1
#
_entry.id   AF-A0A439DJY8-F1
#
_cell.length_a   1.000
_cell.length_b   1.000
_cell.length_c   1.000
_cell.angle_alpha   90.00
_cell.angle_beta   90.00
_cell.angle_gamma   90.00
#
_symmetry.space_group_name_H-M   'P 1'
#
loop_
_entity.id
_entity.type
_entity.pdbx_description
1 polymer ?
#
loop_
_entity_poly.entity_id
_entity_poly.type
_entity_poly.pdbx_seq_one_letter_code
_entity_poly.pdbx_strand_id
1 'polypeptide(L)'
;MDLSQRAVEEAVHPTAAFLRASGGEARLYSEDAPQPSWDDSLLNPKNRIDSLDLPDSPLWRIDGCTGLGTQYYAVPVCLSNVPPMRMDVFIPEDQPSHIREQLDLHKAFHTKDAPRLSKLAITKHIIRTLQIWTKSTFEDLDAFERFYKSKPFGSRLVFENLSFDTRQINVKVGPNHNLELQLLSLKRLTALWGTMLQPLEVVDFFDVHVVSVLHDSVCLVRIQGQLFIFKALVSGVKYLYHELKTLCTVEPHANIISRPIHLIRKACSFGGKHAIVGFTTFYHQHGSLRDLLPQLRIHDRLRREDQLRWSIQVIQALEHLRTRSSTYYPDLRLDNLVMSKNFDIVMVDFEQRGVWCEFAAPEVNAIEYMRLVAADDRIPSEVSSKYQEIMRNLVPDYDRLQEDRYTNPQDGYNASWIALNPEEQEMAEVYMLGRLLWCIFEGVSGPQKAAVWQSYRWESNLEFPEYERTPPELREVIDRCTRGRRQNLGSIIVRHQSHLLLRHRLEEDHDANQVQAAAMAHWVAELKWAEEFLSERNRLREQGLWNYNYYNRPRLEEVLDFLLKIQAQYT
;
A
#
# COMPACT_ATOMS: atom_id res chain seq x y z
N MET A 1 14.59 18.31 -3.46
CA MET A 1 14.99 17.28 -2.48
C MET A 1 14.82 15.90 -3.12
N ASP A 2 15.84 15.05 -3.12
CA ASP A 2 15.78 13.74 -3.79
C ASP A 2 14.82 12.79 -3.07
N LEU A 3 13.98 12.07 -3.82
CA LEU A 3 13.13 11.04 -3.25
C LEU A 3 13.98 9.93 -2.64
N SER A 4 13.80 9.72 -1.36
CA SER A 4 14.42 8.69 -0.55
C SER A 4 13.50 8.40 0.63
N GLN A 5 13.76 7.31 1.35
CA GLN A 5 13.04 7.00 2.58
C GLN A 5 13.21 8.13 3.62
N ARG A 6 14.43 8.67 3.73
CA ARG A 6 14.70 9.86 4.53
C ARG A 6 13.84 11.06 4.12
N ALA A 7 13.69 11.32 2.82
CA ALA A 7 12.84 12.42 2.35
C ALA A 7 11.36 12.21 2.68
N VAL A 8 10.89 10.97 2.69
CA VAL A 8 9.55 10.63 3.17
C VAL A 8 9.38 11.02 4.64
N GLU A 9 10.36 10.74 5.47
CA GLU A 9 10.30 10.96 6.91
C GLU A 9 10.47 12.45 7.27
N GLU A 10 11.36 13.13 6.56
CA GLU A 10 11.69 14.54 6.80
C GLU A 10 10.75 15.53 6.10
N ALA A 11 9.92 15.08 5.14
CA ALA A 11 9.02 15.98 4.40
C ALA A 11 7.59 15.46 4.23
N VAL A 12 7.37 14.15 4.12
CA VAL A 12 6.08 13.59 3.68
C VAL A 12 5.24 13.09 4.86
N HIS A 13 5.85 12.67 5.96
CA HIS A 13 5.13 12.25 7.16
C HIS A 13 5.02 13.38 8.21
N PRO A 14 4.01 13.33 9.10
CA PRO A 14 3.86 14.29 10.21
C PRO A 14 5.07 14.37 11.14
N THR A 15 5.90 13.33 11.17
CA THR A 15 7.16 13.27 11.92
C THR A 15 8.14 14.36 11.50
N ALA A 16 8.05 14.87 10.27
CA ALA A 16 8.79 16.02 9.75
C ALA A 16 8.64 17.30 10.58
N ALA A 17 7.57 17.43 11.38
CA ALA A 17 7.42 18.56 12.31
C ALA A 17 8.49 18.59 13.41
N PHE A 18 9.12 17.45 13.71
CA PHE A 18 10.06 17.28 14.82
C PHE A 18 11.46 16.89 14.37
N LEU A 19 11.60 16.31 13.18
CA LEU A 19 12.87 15.90 12.62
C LEU A 19 13.57 17.10 11.97
N ARG A 20 14.75 17.47 12.49
CA ARG A 20 15.64 18.42 11.83
C ARG A 20 16.54 17.69 10.86
N ALA A 21 16.91 18.33 9.74
CA ALA A 21 17.99 17.83 8.91
C ALA A 21 19.22 17.59 9.78
N SER A 22 19.61 16.32 9.92
CA SER A 22 21.00 16.01 10.19
C SER A 22 21.76 16.62 9.02
N GLY A 23 22.64 17.59 9.28
CA GLY A 23 23.43 18.30 8.27
C GLY A 23 24.40 17.39 7.53
N GLY A 24 23.87 16.41 6.79
CA GLY A 24 24.57 15.73 5.74
C GLY A 24 24.76 16.77 4.65
N GLU A 25 26.01 17.16 4.44
CA GLU A 25 26.45 18.13 3.44
C GLU A 25 25.54 18.08 2.21
N ALA A 26 24.67 19.08 2.08
CA ALA A 26 24.16 19.45 0.78
C ALA A 26 25.41 19.79 -0.03
N ARG A 27 25.90 18.83 -0.81
CA ARG A 27 26.83 19.13 -1.89
C ARG A 27 26.06 20.03 -2.81
N LEU A 28 26.25 21.33 -2.62
CA LEU A 28 25.93 22.37 -3.59
C LEU A 28 26.44 21.83 -4.92
N TYR A 29 25.53 21.55 -5.85
CA TYR A 29 25.90 21.40 -7.25
C TYR A 29 26.39 22.78 -7.69
N SER A 30 27.68 23.06 -7.50
CA SER A 30 28.32 24.12 -8.25
C SER A 30 28.34 23.67 -9.70
N GLU A 31 27.91 24.52 -10.62
CA GLU A 31 28.12 24.31 -12.06
C GLU A 31 29.62 24.20 -12.42
N ASP A 32 30.52 24.53 -11.47
CA ASP A 32 31.95 24.22 -11.47
C ASP A 32 32.29 22.97 -10.63
N ALA A 33 31.53 21.88 -10.74
CA ALA A 33 31.96 20.62 -10.18
C ALA A 33 33.26 20.20 -10.89
N PRO A 34 34.40 20.02 -10.19
CA PRO A 34 35.61 19.54 -10.83
C PRO A 34 35.27 18.24 -11.56
N GLN A 35 35.69 18.12 -12.82
CA GLN A 35 35.54 16.90 -13.61
C GLN A 35 35.83 15.72 -12.69
N PRO A 36 34.91 14.74 -12.57
CA PRO A 36 35.11 13.62 -11.66
C PRO A 36 36.47 13.02 -12.00
N SER A 37 37.26 12.75 -10.97
CA SER A 37 38.56 12.11 -11.14
C SER A 37 38.37 10.89 -12.05
N TRP A 38 39.38 10.49 -12.83
CA TRP A 38 39.24 9.28 -13.64
C TRP A 38 38.78 8.09 -12.80
N ASP A 39 39.13 8.06 -11.52
CA ASP A 39 38.70 7.04 -10.57
C ASP A 39 37.22 7.10 -10.18
N ASP A 40 36.56 8.26 -10.27
CA ASP A 40 35.13 8.44 -9.98
C ASP A 40 34.29 8.59 -11.26
N SER A 41 34.95 8.66 -12.42
CA SER A 41 34.28 8.83 -13.70
C SER A 41 33.43 7.61 -14.06
N LEU A 42 32.20 7.86 -14.53
CA LEU A 42 31.35 6.84 -15.16
C LEU A 42 31.97 6.29 -16.44
N LEU A 43 32.94 7.00 -17.02
CA LEU A 43 33.69 6.52 -18.17
C LEU A 43 34.76 5.50 -17.79
N ASN A 44 35.13 5.40 -16.50
CA ASN A 44 36.03 4.36 -16.02
C ASN A 44 35.31 3.00 -16.02
N PRO A 45 35.83 1.98 -16.72
CA PRO A 45 35.22 0.65 -16.76
C PRO A 45 34.90 0.07 -15.37
N LYS A 46 35.69 0.40 -14.34
CA LYS A 46 35.46 -0.08 -12.97
C LYS A 46 34.17 0.44 -12.34
N ASN A 47 33.65 1.57 -12.84
CA ASN A 47 32.45 2.24 -12.35
C ASN A 47 31.24 2.01 -13.26
N ARG A 48 31.35 1.10 -14.24
CA ARG A 48 30.27 0.76 -15.17
C ARG A 48 29.65 -0.57 -14.78
N ILE A 49 28.34 -0.67 -14.96
CA ILE A 49 27.66 -1.96 -14.88
C ILE A 49 28.07 -2.80 -16.09
N ASP A 50 28.66 -3.97 -15.84
CA ASP A 50 29.14 -4.91 -16.87
C ASP A 50 28.08 -5.19 -17.94
N SER A 51 26.82 -5.42 -17.52
CA SER A 51 25.69 -5.62 -18.42
C SER A 51 24.37 -5.45 -17.69
N LEU A 52 23.42 -4.80 -18.37
CA LEU A 52 22.01 -4.69 -17.99
C LEU A 52 21.10 -5.53 -18.91
N ASP A 53 21.68 -6.48 -19.63
CA ASP A 53 20.91 -7.47 -20.37
C ASP A 53 20.52 -8.61 -19.43
N LEU A 54 19.30 -9.08 -19.60
CA LEU A 54 18.85 -10.28 -18.90
C LEU A 54 19.69 -11.47 -19.38
N PRO A 55 20.00 -12.43 -18.50
CA PRO A 55 20.57 -13.71 -18.93
C PRO A 55 19.65 -14.38 -19.96
N ASP A 56 20.21 -15.11 -20.94
CA ASP A 56 19.43 -15.83 -21.96
C ASP A 56 18.40 -16.79 -21.35
N SER A 57 18.78 -17.45 -20.25
CA SER A 57 17.94 -18.35 -19.46
C SER A 57 17.93 -17.89 -18.00
N PRO A 58 17.11 -16.90 -17.63
CA PRO A 58 17.09 -16.35 -16.29
C PRO A 58 16.52 -17.39 -15.30
N LEU A 59 17.22 -17.64 -14.20
CA LEU A 59 16.72 -18.52 -13.12
C LEU A 59 15.68 -17.84 -12.23
N TRP A 60 15.62 -16.50 -12.29
CA TRP A 60 14.77 -15.67 -11.44
C TRP A 60 14.02 -14.62 -12.26
N ARG A 61 12.87 -14.21 -11.73
CA ARG A 61 12.05 -13.11 -12.23
C ARG A 61 11.67 -12.19 -11.07
N ILE A 62 11.50 -10.91 -11.37
CA ILE A 62 10.97 -9.91 -10.43
C ILE A 62 9.58 -9.50 -10.88
N ASP A 63 8.59 -9.66 -10.00
CA ASP A 63 7.18 -9.38 -10.31
C ASP A 63 6.70 -8.02 -9.80
N GLY A 64 7.47 -7.35 -8.96
CA GLY A 64 7.10 -6.05 -8.39
C GLY A 64 8.06 -5.62 -7.29
N CYS A 65 7.78 -4.46 -6.67
CA CYS A 65 8.52 -3.97 -5.53
C CYS A 65 7.62 -3.25 -4.51
N THR A 66 8.10 -3.19 -3.27
CA THR A 66 7.53 -2.43 -2.16
C THR A 66 8.67 -1.85 -1.32
N GLY A 67 8.38 -1.35 -0.11
CA GLY A 67 9.38 -0.74 0.78
C GLY A 67 10.07 0.44 0.10
N LEU A 68 9.32 1.26 -0.64
CA LEU A 68 9.88 2.40 -1.36
C LEU A 68 11.07 2.04 -2.29
N GLY A 69 10.99 0.86 -2.93
CA GLY A 69 12.00 0.41 -3.90
C GLY A 69 13.16 -0.37 -3.28
N THR A 70 13.06 -0.80 -2.02
CA THR A 70 14.10 -1.61 -1.35
C THR A 70 13.75 -3.08 -1.22
N GLN A 71 12.48 -3.46 -1.41
CA GLN A 71 12.03 -4.84 -1.39
C GLN A 71 11.47 -5.25 -2.76
N TYR A 72 11.93 -6.37 -3.33
CA TYR A 72 11.56 -6.86 -4.65
C TYR A 72 11.00 -8.28 -4.59
N TYR A 73 9.89 -8.53 -5.28
CA TYR A 73 9.23 -9.83 -5.30
C TYR A 73 9.94 -10.79 -6.24
N ALA A 74 10.86 -11.59 -5.71
CA ALA A 74 11.68 -12.52 -6.48
C ALA A 74 11.04 -13.91 -6.57
N VAL A 75 10.95 -14.43 -7.79
CA VAL A 75 10.36 -15.75 -8.10
C VAL A 75 11.40 -16.60 -8.84
N PRO A 76 11.78 -17.79 -8.32
CA PRO A 76 12.73 -18.66 -8.99
C PRO A 76 12.05 -19.45 -10.12
N VAL A 77 12.08 -18.91 -11.32
CA VAL A 77 11.45 -19.52 -12.52
C VAL A 77 12.17 -20.76 -13.04
N CYS A 78 13.33 -21.09 -12.48
CA CYS A 78 14.02 -22.36 -12.74
C CYS A 78 13.32 -23.58 -12.13
N LEU A 79 12.39 -23.39 -11.19
CA LEU A 79 11.62 -24.48 -10.60
C LEU A 79 10.31 -24.66 -11.38
N SER A 80 9.95 -25.91 -11.69
CA SER A 80 8.71 -26.20 -12.45
C SER A 80 7.45 -25.86 -11.64
N ASN A 81 7.49 -26.09 -10.32
CA ASN A 81 6.39 -25.84 -9.40
C ASN A 81 6.88 -24.97 -8.25
N VAL A 82 6.74 -23.65 -8.38
CA VAL A 82 7.24 -22.67 -7.40
C VAL A 82 6.23 -22.50 -6.27
N PRO A 83 6.47 -22.98 -5.04
CA PRO A 83 5.61 -22.66 -3.90
C PRO A 83 5.71 -21.16 -3.55
N PRO A 84 4.66 -20.54 -2.98
CA PRO A 84 4.64 -19.12 -2.68
C PRO A 84 5.47 -18.78 -1.43
N MET A 85 6.75 -19.12 -1.39
CA MET A 85 7.65 -18.92 -0.24
C MET A 85 7.81 -17.44 0.14
N ARG A 86 7.57 -16.52 -0.81
CA ARG A 86 7.79 -15.07 -0.64
C ARG A 86 9.20 -14.77 -0.15
N MET A 87 10.18 -15.38 -0.84
CA MET A 87 11.59 -15.18 -0.59
C MET A 87 12.09 -13.90 -1.29
N ASP A 88 11.56 -12.77 -0.84
CA ASP A 88 11.75 -11.47 -1.48
C ASP A 88 13.20 -10.97 -1.30
N VAL A 89 13.68 -10.16 -2.24
CA VAL A 89 15.00 -9.53 -2.20
C VAL A 89 14.93 -8.19 -1.48
N PHE A 90 15.88 -7.95 -0.58
CA PHE A 90 16.04 -6.70 0.15
C PHE A 90 17.39 -6.09 -0.21
N ILE A 91 17.39 -4.85 -0.70
CA ILE A 91 18.61 -4.09 -1.00
C ILE A 91 18.82 -3.00 0.07
N PRO A 92 20.07 -2.55 0.33
CA PRO A 92 20.32 -1.51 1.33
C PRO A 92 19.77 -0.16 0.86
N GLU A 93 19.13 0.56 1.78
CA GLU A 93 18.43 1.84 1.54
C GLU A 93 19.40 2.96 1.15
N ASP A 94 20.47 3.12 1.92
CA ASP A 94 21.47 4.17 1.70
C ASP A 94 22.48 3.73 0.65
N GLN A 95 22.47 4.45 -0.48
CA GLN A 95 23.39 4.21 -1.59
C GLN A 95 23.99 5.53 -2.08
N PRO A 96 25.27 5.52 -2.48
CA PRO A 96 25.87 6.65 -3.18
C PRO A 96 25.05 7.08 -4.41
N SER A 97 25.04 8.38 -4.70
CA SER A 97 24.26 8.97 -5.80
C SER A 97 24.49 8.27 -7.15
N HIS A 98 25.74 7.95 -7.47
CA HIS A 98 26.11 7.27 -8.70
C HIS A 98 25.49 5.85 -8.83
N ILE A 99 25.39 5.08 -7.73
CA ILE A 99 24.71 3.78 -7.73
C ILE A 99 23.20 3.98 -7.93
N ARG A 100 22.61 4.97 -7.23
CA ARG A 100 21.17 5.27 -7.32
C ARG A 100 20.74 5.69 -8.72
N GLU A 101 21.58 6.44 -9.41
CA GLU A 101 21.35 6.90 -10.78
C GLU A 101 21.47 5.73 -11.76
N GLN A 102 22.61 5.03 -11.78
CA GLN A 102 22.86 3.94 -12.72
C GLN A 102 21.91 2.76 -12.57
N LEU A 103 21.42 2.49 -11.35
CA LEU A 103 20.48 1.39 -11.08
C LEU A 103 19.00 1.84 -11.11
N ASP A 104 18.69 3.09 -11.49
CA ASP A 104 17.31 3.61 -11.50
C ASP A 104 16.58 3.48 -10.13
N LEU A 105 17.31 3.48 -8.99
CA LEU A 105 16.70 3.29 -7.65
C LEU A 105 15.65 4.38 -7.35
N HIS A 106 15.92 5.59 -7.85
CA HIS A 106 15.04 6.74 -7.77
C HIS A 106 13.68 6.53 -8.48
N LYS A 107 13.65 5.76 -9.58
CA LYS A 107 12.41 5.37 -10.29
C LYS A 107 11.72 4.18 -9.63
N ALA A 108 12.50 3.23 -9.12
CA ALA A 108 11.98 2.06 -8.42
C ALA A 108 11.20 2.44 -7.15
N PHE A 109 11.57 3.56 -6.53
CA PHE A 109 10.91 4.12 -5.35
C PHE A 109 9.38 4.20 -5.47
N HIS A 110 8.90 4.80 -6.57
CA HIS A 110 7.48 5.08 -6.82
C HIS A 110 6.86 4.18 -7.90
N THR A 111 7.62 3.27 -8.53
CA THR A 111 7.10 2.36 -9.57
C THR A 111 6.67 1.05 -8.93
N LYS A 112 5.38 0.68 -9.03
CA LYS A 112 4.86 -0.54 -8.37
C LYS A 112 4.46 -1.66 -9.34
N ASP A 113 4.15 -1.36 -10.61
CA ASP A 113 3.73 -2.38 -11.57
C ASP A 113 4.91 -3.10 -12.23
N ALA A 114 4.75 -4.42 -12.38
CA ALA A 114 5.75 -5.31 -12.98
C ALA A 114 6.26 -4.85 -14.36
N PRO A 115 5.40 -4.43 -15.32
CA PRO A 115 5.86 -4.07 -16.66
C PRO A 115 6.81 -2.88 -16.68
N ARG A 116 6.55 -1.82 -15.91
CA ARG A 116 7.48 -0.69 -15.81
C ARG A 116 8.72 -1.07 -15.00
N LEU A 117 8.54 -1.77 -13.89
CA LEU A 117 9.65 -2.17 -13.02
C LEU A 117 10.67 -3.08 -13.72
N SER A 118 10.21 -4.01 -14.57
CA SER A 118 11.06 -4.94 -15.31
C SER A 118 12.08 -4.26 -16.25
N LYS A 119 11.82 -3.01 -16.62
CA LYS A 119 12.68 -2.22 -17.51
C LYS A 119 13.78 -1.48 -16.77
N LEU A 120 13.66 -1.33 -15.44
CA LEU A 120 14.63 -0.61 -14.63
C LEU A 120 15.95 -1.39 -14.49
N ALA A 121 17.05 -0.66 -14.42
CA ALA A 121 18.38 -1.24 -14.30
C ALA A 121 18.52 -2.13 -13.05
N ILE A 122 18.00 -1.70 -11.89
CA ILE A 122 18.02 -2.50 -10.65
C ILE A 122 17.38 -3.88 -10.81
N THR A 123 16.26 -4.00 -11.53
CA THR A 123 15.58 -5.29 -11.72
C THR A 123 16.49 -6.28 -12.44
N LYS A 124 17.10 -5.85 -13.54
CA LYS A 124 18.05 -6.65 -14.32
C LYS A 124 19.27 -7.01 -13.48
N HIS A 125 19.76 -6.04 -12.71
CA HIS A 125 20.90 -6.21 -11.83
C HIS A 125 20.64 -7.27 -10.74
N ILE A 126 19.47 -7.21 -10.07
CA ILE A 126 19.04 -8.24 -9.09
C ILE A 126 18.97 -9.62 -9.75
N ILE A 127 18.36 -9.74 -10.92
CA ILE A 127 18.24 -11.04 -11.63
C ILE A 127 19.61 -11.63 -11.92
N ARG A 128 20.58 -10.82 -12.38
CA ARG A 128 21.96 -11.27 -12.63
C ARG A 128 22.69 -11.67 -11.36
N THR A 129 22.55 -10.91 -10.28
CA THR A 129 23.13 -11.26 -8.98
C THR A 129 22.58 -12.59 -8.48
N LEU A 130 21.25 -12.78 -8.51
CA LEU A 130 20.63 -14.04 -8.10
C LEU A 130 21.00 -15.20 -9.02
N GLN A 131 21.16 -14.95 -10.33
CA GLN A 131 21.63 -15.93 -11.30
C GLN A 131 23.03 -16.46 -10.95
N ILE A 132 23.95 -15.57 -10.59
CA ILE A 132 25.31 -15.92 -10.16
C ILE A 132 25.25 -16.66 -8.82
N TRP A 133 24.57 -16.08 -7.84
CA TRP A 133 24.42 -16.64 -6.50
C TRP A 133 23.89 -18.08 -6.54
N THR A 134 22.81 -18.33 -7.29
CA THR A 134 22.25 -19.68 -7.42
C THR A 134 23.24 -20.66 -8.06
N LYS A 135 23.96 -20.25 -9.10
CA LYS A 135 24.95 -21.11 -9.79
C LYS A 135 26.23 -21.35 -8.98
N SER A 136 26.65 -20.40 -8.15
CA SER A 136 27.88 -20.51 -7.36
C SER A 136 27.67 -21.20 -6.02
N THR A 137 26.47 -21.11 -5.45
CA THR A 137 26.18 -21.61 -4.09
C THR A 137 25.63 -23.04 -4.09
N PHE A 138 24.96 -23.46 -5.15
CA PHE A 138 24.33 -24.78 -5.24
C PHE A 138 24.99 -25.62 -6.33
N GLU A 139 25.19 -26.91 -6.03
CA GLU A 139 25.76 -27.88 -6.97
C GLU A 139 24.90 -28.04 -8.23
N ASP A 140 23.58 -28.13 -8.02
CA ASP A 140 22.58 -28.27 -9.07
C ASP A 140 21.25 -27.60 -8.68
N LEU A 141 20.28 -27.65 -9.61
CA LEU A 141 18.95 -27.06 -9.38
C LEU A 141 18.14 -27.84 -8.34
N ASP A 142 18.38 -29.15 -8.16
CA ASP A 142 17.68 -29.95 -7.17
C ASP A 142 18.12 -29.60 -5.74
N ALA A 143 19.41 -29.32 -5.53
CA ALA A 143 19.96 -28.82 -4.29
C ALA A 143 19.39 -27.45 -3.96
N PHE A 144 19.26 -26.58 -4.97
CA PHE A 144 18.58 -25.29 -4.82
C PHE A 144 17.09 -25.46 -4.47
N GLU A 145 16.36 -26.38 -5.12
CA GLU A 145 14.96 -26.62 -4.84
C GLU A 145 14.74 -27.12 -3.40
N ARG A 146 15.56 -28.08 -2.95
CA ARG A 146 15.54 -28.55 -1.55
C ARG A 146 15.82 -27.41 -0.57
N PHE A 147 16.82 -26.58 -0.85
CA PHE A 147 17.12 -25.40 -0.07
C PHE A 147 15.91 -24.45 0.00
N TYR A 148 15.33 -24.09 -1.15
CA TYR A 148 14.22 -23.13 -1.25
C TYR A 148 13.00 -23.61 -0.45
N LYS A 149 12.62 -24.88 -0.61
CA LYS A 149 11.47 -25.48 0.08
C LYS A 149 11.68 -25.68 1.58
N SER A 150 12.93 -25.81 2.04
CA SER A 150 13.24 -25.99 3.46
C SER A 150 13.11 -24.73 4.32
N LYS A 151 13.06 -23.55 3.68
CA LYS A 151 13.06 -22.28 4.41
C LYS A 151 11.71 -21.98 5.06
N PRO A 152 11.69 -21.14 6.12
CA PRO A 152 10.46 -20.54 6.59
C PRO A 152 9.76 -19.73 5.49
N PHE A 153 8.43 -19.69 5.53
CA PHE A 153 7.67 -18.76 4.70
C PHE A 153 8.08 -17.30 5.04
N GLY A 154 8.20 -16.45 4.01
CA GLY A 154 8.61 -15.04 4.18
C GLY A 154 10.08 -14.83 4.52
N SER A 155 10.94 -15.83 4.29
CA SER A 155 12.40 -15.69 4.33
C SER A 155 12.88 -14.57 3.39
N ARG A 156 14.07 -14.01 3.65
CA ARG A 156 14.58 -12.84 2.92
C ARG A 156 15.90 -13.17 2.22
N LEU A 157 16.08 -12.67 1.00
CA LEU A 157 17.37 -12.59 0.32
C LEU A 157 17.91 -11.16 0.51
N VAL A 158 18.86 -10.97 1.41
CA VAL A 158 19.41 -9.67 1.75
C VAL A 158 20.70 -9.45 0.96
N PHE A 159 20.74 -8.40 0.16
CA PHE A 159 21.96 -7.92 -0.47
C PHE A 159 22.66 -7.02 0.56
N GLU A 160 23.79 -7.46 1.09
CA GLU A 160 24.50 -6.70 2.14
C GLU A 160 25.13 -5.41 1.60
N ASN A 161 25.35 -5.35 0.29
CA ASN A 161 25.87 -4.21 -0.45
C ASN A 161 25.29 -4.17 -1.87
N LEU A 162 25.40 -3.02 -2.53
CA LEU A 162 25.27 -2.91 -3.99
C LEU A 162 26.63 -2.57 -4.59
N SER A 163 26.90 -3.12 -5.77
CA SER A 163 28.11 -2.87 -6.56
C SER A 163 27.78 -2.95 -8.04
N PHE A 164 28.51 -2.23 -8.89
CA PHE A 164 28.32 -2.34 -10.34
C PHE A 164 28.76 -3.71 -10.89
N ASP A 165 29.69 -4.38 -10.20
CA ASP A 165 30.01 -5.78 -10.44
C ASP A 165 29.12 -6.68 -9.56
N THR A 166 28.18 -7.36 -10.20
CA THR A 166 27.29 -8.35 -9.57
C THR A 166 28.01 -9.45 -8.79
N ARG A 167 29.28 -9.74 -9.08
CA ARG A 167 30.08 -10.76 -8.39
C ARG A 167 30.58 -10.29 -7.02
N GLN A 168 30.57 -8.97 -6.79
CA GLN A 168 30.96 -8.36 -5.51
C GLN A 168 29.76 -8.14 -4.58
N ILE A 169 28.55 -8.53 -5.00
CA ILE A 169 27.35 -8.40 -4.17
C ILE A 169 27.21 -9.66 -3.31
N ASN A 170 27.21 -9.45 -1.99
CA ASN A 170 27.02 -10.53 -1.03
C ASN A 170 25.52 -10.76 -0.78
N VAL A 171 25.05 -11.97 -1.09
CA VAL A 171 23.65 -12.38 -0.85
C VAL A 171 23.58 -13.26 0.39
N LYS A 172 22.85 -12.80 1.40
CA LYS A 172 22.60 -13.51 2.65
C LYS A 172 21.14 -13.91 2.78
N VAL A 173 20.89 -15.09 3.34
CA VAL A 173 19.52 -15.56 3.58
C VAL A 173 19.12 -15.33 5.02
N GLY A 174 18.11 -14.50 5.23
CA GLY A 174 17.50 -14.24 6.54
C GLY A 174 16.25 -15.09 6.76
N PRO A 175 16.28 -16.16 7.58
CA PRO A 175 15.09 -16.96 7.84
C PRO A 175 14.07 -16.22 8.71
N ASN A 176 12.79 -16.26 8.34
CA ASN A 176 11.73 -15.55 9.05
C ASN A 176 11.03 -16.47 10.09
N HIS A 177 11.80 -16.95 11.06
CA HIS A 177 11.26 -17.81 12.12
C HIS A 177 10.25 -17.09 13.03
N ASN A 178 10.41 -15.78 13.22
CA ASN A 178 9.49 -14.98 14.01
C ASN A 178 8.06 -14.99 13.43
N LEU A 179 7.94 -14.89 12.09
CA LEU A 179 6.65 -15.03 11.42
C LEU A 179 6.01 -16.39 11.70
N GLU A 180 6.77 -17.49 11.53
CA GLU A 180 6.25 -18.82 11.81
C GLU A 180 5.79 -18.98 13.26
N LEU A 181 6.40 -18.31 14.24
CA LEU A 181 5.93 -18.28 15.62
C LEU A 181 4.57 -17.59 15.76
N GLN A 182 4.37 -16.47 15.07
CA GLN A 182 3.13 -15.67 15.11
C GLN A 182 1.94 -16.34 14.41
N LEU A 183 2.18 -17.16 13.39
CA LEU A 183 1.11 -17.85 12.65
C LEU A 183 0.33 -18.83 13.56
N LEU A 184 -0.99 -18.89 13.34
CA LEU A 184 -1.91 -19.73 14.09
C LEU A 184 -2.22 -21.03 13.34
N SER A 185 -2.45 -22.11 14.09
CA SER A 185 -2.94 -23.37 13.53
C SER A 185 -4.45 -23.33 13.31
N LEU A 186 -4.97 -24.21 12.45
CA LEU A 186 -6.41 -24.35 12.23
C LEU A 186 -7.18 -24.60 13.54
N LYS A 187 -6.62 -25.44 14.43
CA LYS A 187 -7.20 -25.72 15.75
C LYS A 187 -7.36 -24.44 16.58
N ARG A 188 -6.36 -23.55 16.56
CA ARG A 188 -6.41 -22.29 17.31
C ARG A 188 -7.41 -21.32 16.70
N LEU A 189 -7.46 -21.20 15.37
CA LEU A 189 -8.44 -20.36 14.69
C LEU A 189 -9.87 -20.84 14.93
N THR A 190 -10.11 -22.16 14.86
CA THR A 190 -11.41 -22.78 15.17
C THR A 190 -11.83 -22.52 16.62
N ALA A 191 -10.88 -22.52 17.57
CA ALA A 191 -11.18 -22.18 18.95
C ALA A 191 -11.51 -20.69 19.16
N LEU A 192 -11.03 -19.79 18.30
CA LEU A 192 -11.29 -18.36 18.38
C LEU A 192 -12.60 -17.97 17.66
N TRP A 193 -12.93 -18.64 16.56
CA TRP A 193 -14.01 -18.25 15.64
C TRP A 193 -15.15 -19.26 15.55
N GLY A 194 -15.03 -20.41 16.20
CA GLY A 194 -16.03 -21.48 16.15
C GLY A 194 -16.20 -22.05 14.73
N THR A 195 -17.45 -22.22 14.30
CA THR A 195 -17.82 -22.82 13.02
C THR A 195 -17.67 -21.86 11.83
N MET A 196 -17.26 -20.61 12.05
CA MET A 196 -17.08 -19.60 11.00
C MET A 196 -16.08 -20.00 9.92
N LEU A 197 -15.25 -21.03 10.12
CA LEU A 197 -14.31 -21.53 9.12
C LEU A 197 -14.85 -22.68 8.27
N GLN A 198 -15.96 -23.29 8.65
CA GLN A 198 -16.50 -24.44 7.93
C GLN A 198 -17.38 -23.96 6.76
N PRO A 199 -17.29 -24.58 5.57
CA PRO A 199 -16.52 -25.78 5.19
C PRO A 199 -15.26 -25.47 4.35
N LEU A 200 -14.43 -24.49 4.72
CA LEU A 200 -13.25 -24.14 3.92
C LEU A 200 -12.28 -25.32 3.77
N GLU A 201 -11.95 -25.66 2.53
CA GLU A 201 -10.97 -26.71 2.23
C GLU A 201 -9.56 -26.27 2.66
N VAL A 202 -8.77 -27.21 3.17
CA VAL A 202 -7.39 -26.96 3.60
C VAL A 202 -6.44 -27.58 2.58
N VAL A 203 -5.68 -26.72 1.89
CA VAL A 203 -4.72 -27.11 0.86
C VAL A 203 -3.30 -27.05 1.44
N ASP A 204 -2.45 -28.01 1.09
CA ASP A 204 -1.05 -27.96 1.47
C ASP A 204 -0.33 -26.84 0.73
N PHE A 205 0.52 -26.11 1.46
CA PHE A 205 1.26 -24.99 0.94
C PHE A 205 2.11 -25.31 -0.31
N PHE A 206 2.65 -26.53 -0.40
CA PHE A 206 3.49 -26.91 -1.53
C PHE A 206 2.69 -27.33 -2.78
N ASP A 207 1.38 -27.53 -2.65
CA ASP A 207 0.45 -27.75 -3.77
C ASP A 207 -0.08 -26.43 -4.39
N VAL A 208 0.31 -25.30 -3.80
CA VAL A 208 0.03 -23.95 -4.32
C VAL A 208 1.22 -23.50 -5.16
N HIS A 209 0.98 -23.10 -6.41
CA HIS A 209 2.06 -22.70 -7.31
C HIS A 209 1.94 -21.25 -7.76
N VAL A 210 3.00 -20.47 -7.61
CA VAL A 210 3.03 -19.05 -8.00
C VAL A 210 2.97 -18.92 -9.52
N VAL A 211 2.03 -18.10 -9.99
CA VAL A 211 2.01 -17.60 -11.37
C VAL A 211 2.67 -16.23 -11.43
N SER A 212 2.26 -15.32 -10.54
CA SER A 212 2.88 -14.01 -10.37
C SER A 212 2.60 -13.41 -9.00
N VAL A 213 3.49 -12.56 -8.48
CA VAL A 213 3.23 -11.75 -7.28
C VAL A 213 2.65 -10.40 -7.71
N LEU A 214 1.42 -10.08 -7.28
CA LEU A 214 0.72 -8.88 -7.72
C LEU A 214 0.93 -7.70 -6.76
N HIS A 215 1.07 -7.98 -5.46
CA HIS A 215 1.23 -6.99 -4.40
C HIS A 215 1.97 -7.62 -3.20
N ASP A 216 2.27 -6.82 -2.18
CA ASP A 216 3.01 -7.26 -0.99
C ASP A 216 2.29 -8.36 -0.19
N SER A 217 0.96 -8.46 -0.30
CA SER A 217 0.11 -9.47 0.34
C SER A 217 -0.56 -10.43 -0.64
N VAL A 218 -0.40 -10.23 -1.96
CA VAL A 218 -1.22 -10.88 -2.99
C VAL A 218 -0.38 -11.58 -4.05
N CYS A 219 -0.61 -12.88 -4.22
CA CYS A 219 -0.08 -13.68 -5.33
C CYS A 219 -1.21 -14.21 -6.20
N LEU A 220 -1.05 -14.18 -7.53
CA LEU A 220 -1.81 -15.05 -8.42
C LEU A 220 -1.18 -16.44 -8.36
N VAL A 221 -1.96 -17.43 -7.98
CA VAL A 221 -1.50 -18.81 -7.83
C VAL A 221 -2.34 -19.77 -8.64
N ARG A 222 -1.79 -20.96 -8.88
CA ARG A 222 -2.47 -22.09 -9.48
C ARG A 222 -2.58 -23.22 -8.46
N ILE A 223 -3.78 -23.78 -8.33
CA ILE A 223 -4.08 -24.97 -7.52
C ILE A 223 -4.88 -25.91 -8.43
N GLN A 224 -4.41 -27.14 -8.62
CA GLN A 224 -5.07 -28.15 -9.48
C GLN A 224 -5.48 -27.61 -10.87
N GLY A 225 -4.62 -26.79 -11.49
CA GLY A 225 -4.86 -26.22 -12.81
C GLY A 225 -5.68 -24.92 -12.83
N GLN A 226 -6.39 -24.57 -11.75
CA GLN A 226 -7.23 -23.37 -11.66
C GLN A 226 -6.49 -22.19 -11.02
N LEU A 227 -6.85 -20.96 -11.39
CA LEU A 227 -6.24 -19.73 -10.90
C LEU A 227 -7.00 -19.15 -9.70
N PHE A 228 -6.25 -18.73 -8.69
CA PHE A 228 -6.76 -18.10 -7.48
C PHE A 228 -5.91 -16.93 -7.05
N ILE A 229 -6.50 -16.02 -6.30
CA ILE A 229 -5.76 -15.01 -5.53
C ILE A 229 -5.38 -15.65 -4.20
N PHE A 230 -4.09 -15.77 -3.92
CA PHE A 230 -3.56 -16.18 -2.63
C PHE A 230 -3.15 -14.94 -1.84
N LYS A 231 -3.80 -14.76 -0.69
CA LYS A 231 -3.48 -13.70 0.27
C LYS A 231 -2.63 -14.26 1.41
N ALA A 232 -1.46 -13.67 1.61
CA ALA A 232 -0.56 -13.99 2.69
C ALA A 232 0.39 -12.84 3.01
N LEU A 233 0.74 -12.71 4.30
CA LEU A 233 1.58 -11.63 4.80
C LEU A 233 2.90 -12.14 5.35
N VAL A 234 4.00 -11.49 4.95
CA VAL A 234 5.34 -11.77 5.48
C VAL A 234 5.65 -11.01 6.79
N SER A 235 4.75 -10.11 7.20
CA SER A 235 4.76 -9.35 8.46
C SER A 235 3.35 -8.85 8.80
N GLY A 236 3.06 -8.59 10.07
CA GLY A 236 1.74 -8.07 10.49
C GLY A 236 0.59 -9.04 10.26
N VAL A 237 0.79 -10.34 10.53
CA VAL A 237 -0.18 -11.43 10.28
C VAL A 237 -1.55 -11.18 10.93
N LYS A 238 -1.61 -10.42 12.02
CA LYS A 238 -2.86 -10.05 12.68
C LYS A 238 -3.89 -9.44 11.71
N TYR A 239 -3.44 -8.67 10.73
CA TYR A 239 -4.30 -8.08 9.71
C TYR A 239 -4.88 -9.14 8.77
N LEU A 240 -4.09 -10.13 8.33
CA LEU A 240 -4.52 -11.24 7.49
C LEU A 240 -5.58 -12.10 8.19
N TYR A 241 -5.38 -12.43 9.47
CA TYR A 241 -6.37 -13.21 10.21
C TYR A 241 -7.63 -12.42 10.50
N HIS A 242 -7.53 -11.11 10.72
CA HIS A 242 -8.71 -10.27 10.85
C HIS A 242 -9.48 -10.20 9.53
N GLU A 243 -8.81 -9.99 8.40
CA GLU A 243 -9.45 -10.04 7.08
C GLU A 243 -10.14 -11.38 6.81
N LEU A 244 -9.44 -12.50 7.07
CA LEU A 244 -10.01 -13.85 6.92
C LEU A 244 -11.30 -14.00 7.74
N LYS A 245 -11.28 -13.54 9.00
CA LYS A 245 -12.47 -13.55 9.87
C LYS A 245 -13.58 -12.70 9.25
N THR A 246 -13.29 -11.45 8.87
CA THR A 246 -14.26 -10.52 8.28
C THR A 246 -14.91 -11.11 7.03
N LEU A 247 -14.13 -11.65 6.09
CA LEU A 247 -14.67 -12.27 4.87
C LEU A 247 -15.45 -13.58 5.15
N CYS A 248 -15.21 -14.22 6.29
CA CYS A 248 -16.01 -15.35 6.74
C CYS A 248 -17.31 -14.94 7.44
N THR A 249 -17.46 -13.68 7.85
CA THR A 249 -18.66 -13.19 8.56
C THR A 249 -19.51 -12.25 7.74
N VAL A 250 -18.94 -11.57 6.75
CA VAL A 250 -19.67 -10.67 5.84
C VAL A 250 -20.73 -11.48 5.08
N GLU A 251 -21.96 -10.96 5.11
CA GLU A 251 -23.04 -11.55 4.31
C GLU A 251 -22.72 -11.42 2.81
N PRO A 252 -23.02 -12.44 1.98
CA PRO A 252 -22.74 -12.39 0.55
C PRO A 252 -23.41 -11.19 -0.15
N HIS A 253 -22.65 -10.52 -1.01
CA HIS A 253 -23.12 -9.43 -1.87
C HIS A 253 -22.42 -9.50 -3.23
N ALA A 254 -23.11 -9.15 -4.31
CA ALA A 254 -22.58 -9.29 -5.68
C ALA A 254 -21.33 -8.42 -5.94
N ASN A 255 -21.22 -7.28 -5.25
CA ASN A 255 -20.13 -6.31 -5.41
C ASN A 255 -19.10 -6.35 -4.27
N ILE A 256 -19.11 -7.39 -3.44
CA ILE A 256 -18.08 -7.66 -2.42
C ILE A 256 -17.43 -9.00 -2.77
N ILE A 257 -16.11 -9.10 -2.60
CA ILE A 257 -15.38 -10.34 -2.86
C ILE A 257 -16.04 -11.51 -2.14
N SER A 258 -16.20 -12.61 -2.86
CA SER A 258 -16.79 -13.81 -2.28
C SER A 258 -15.98 -14.29 -1.09
N ARG A 259 -16.66 -15.03 -0.20
CA ARG A 259 -16.03 -15.78 0.88
C ARG A 259 -14.75 -16.51 0.41
N PRO A 260 -13.72 -16.65 1.25
CA PRO A 260 -12.52 -17.42 0.94
C PRO A 260 -12.87 -18.83 0.45
N ILE A 261 -11.99 -19.41 -0.37
CA ILE A 261 -12.20 -20.71 -1.00
C ILE A 261 -11.38 -21.78 -0.26
N HIS A 262 -10.08 -21.54 -0.07
CA HIS A 262 -9.17 -22.46 0.61
C HIS A 262 -8.41 -21.76 1.75
N LEU A 263 -8.10 -22.52 2.80
CA LEU A 263 -7.05 -22.20 3.77
C LEU A 263 -5.75 -22.87 3.36
N ILE A 264 -4.65 -22.14 3.37
CA ILE A 264 -3.34 -22.68 2.97
C ILE A 264 -2.54 -23.03 4.21
N ARG A 265 -2.16 -24.29 4.34
CA ARG A 265 -1.48 -24.84 5.52
C ARG A 265 -0.04 -25.20 5.19
N LYS A 266 0.90 -24.72 6.02
CA LYS A 266 2.33 -25.08 5.93
C LYS A 266 2.80 -25.73 7.22
N ALA A 267 3.64 -26.75 7.13
CA ALA A 267 4.44 -27.20 8.26
C ALA A 267 5.53 -26.15 8.57
N CYS A 268 5.51 -25.59 9.78
CA CYS A 268 6.56 -24.70 10.25
C CYS A 268 7.86 -25.49 10.47
N SER A 269 8.99 -24.86 10.17
CA SER A 269 10.31 -25.47 10.37
C SER A 269 10.67 -25.60 11.86
N PHE A 270 9.95 -24.87 12.74
CA PHE A 270 10.15 -24.90 14.19
C PHE A 270 8.91 -25.43 14.94
N GLY A 271 9.12 -26.34 15.90
CA GLY A 271 8.10 -26.77 16.87
C GLY A 271 6.99 -27.68 16.33
N GLY A 272 7.10 -28.22 15.11
CA GLY A 272 6.13 -29.18 14.54
C GLY A 272 4.73 -28.60 14.29
N LYS A 273 4.57 -27.27 14.32
CA LYS A 273 3.28 -26.61 14.12
C LYS A 273 2.88 -26.64 12.65
N HIS A 274 1.65 -27.06 12.37
CA HIS A 274 1.01 -26.82 11.08
C HIS A 274 0.19 -25.53 11.14
N ALA A 275 0.72 -24.49 10.52
CA ALA A 275 0.15 -23.15 10.58
C ALA A 275 -0.64 -22.82 9.31
N ILE A 276 -1.66 -21.98 9.46
CA ILE A 276 -2.39 -21.38 8.34
C ILE A 276 -1.63 -20.13 7.92
N VAL A 277 -0.96 -20.19 6.77
CA VAL A 277 -0.13 -19.09 6.27
C VAL A 277 -0.94 -18.02 5.55
N GLY A 278 -2.15 -18.37 5.10
CA GLY A 278 -3.01 -17.52 4.31
C GLY A 278 -4.23 -18.25 3.79
N PHE A 279 -4.94 -17.60 2.88
CA PHE A 279 -6.16 -18.11 2.28
C PHE A 279 -6.25 -17.69 0.81
N THR A 280 -7.17 -18.30 0.07
CA THR A 280 -7.42 -17.94 -1.33
C THR A 280 -8.80 -17.35 -1.55
N THR A 281 -8.90 -16.46 -2.53
CA THR A 281 -10.15 -15.89 -3.03
C THR A 281 -10.22 -16.02 -4.56
N PHE A 282 -11.38 -15.67 -5.11
CA PHE A 282 -11.61 -15.72 -6.55
C PHE A 282 -10.72 -14.72 -7.31
N TYR A 283 -10.24 -15.13 -8.50
CA TYR A 283 -9.45 -14.27 -9.37
C TYR A 283 -10.31 -13.54 -10.41
N HIS A 284 -10.37 -12.22 -10.27
CA HIS A 284 -11.00 -11.31 -11.23
C HIS A 284 -9.99 -10.88 -12.31
N GLN A 285 -10.10 -11.48 -13.49
CA GLN A 285 -9.11 -11.33 -14.57
C GLN A 285 -9.00 -9.93 -15.19
N HIS A 286 -10.02 -9.09 -15.07
CA HIS A 286 -10.07 -7.78 -15.72
C HIS A 286 -9.31 -6.68 -14.95
N GLY A 287 -8.66 -7.02 -13.84
CA GLY A 287 -7.85 -6.09 -13.06
C GLY A 287 -8.67 -5.06 -12.29
N SER A 288 -8.00 -4.00 -11.82
CA SER A 288 -8.61 -2.95 -11.01
C SER A 288 -9.14 -1.79 -11.85
N LEU A 289 -10.15 -1.11 -11.31
CA LEU A 289 -10.77 0.06 -11.92
C LEU A 289 -9.75 1.21 -12.09
N ARG A 290 -8.74 1.28 -11.22
CA ARG A 290 -7.59 2.21 -11.28
C ARG A 290 -6.91 2.21 -12.66
N ASP A 291 -6.68 1.02 -13.22
CA ASP A 291 -5.96 0.88 -14.48
C ASP A 291 -6.88 0.94 -15.70
N LEU A 292 -8.17 0.62 -15.51
CA LEU A 292 -9.19 0.62 -16.55
C LEU A 292 -9.68 2.03 -16.90
N LEU A 293 -9.94 2.88 -15.89
CA LEU A 293 -10.54 4.21 -16.10
C LEU A 293 -9.74 5.10 -17.06
N PRO A 294 -8.41 5.31 -16.88
CA PRO A 294 -7.64 6.13 -17.81
C PRO A 294 -7.63 5.56 -19.22
N GLN A 295 -7.59 4.23 -19.37
CA GLN A 295 -7.61 3.60 -20.69
C GLN A 295 -8.93 3.85 -21.41
N LEU A 296 -10.06 3.70 -20.70
CA LEU A 296 -11.37 4.01 -21.26
C LEU A 296 -11.49 5.50 -21.59
N ARG A 297 -10.96 6.39 -20.74
CA ARG A 297 -10.92 7.84 -21.01
C ARG A 297 -10.12 8.17 -22.27
N ILE A 298 -8.86 7.73 -22.36
CA ILE A 298 -7.95 8.06 -23.47
C ILE A 298 -8.48 7.55 -24.82
N HIS A 299 -9.26 6.47 -24.79
CA HIS A 299 -9.89 5.90 -25.98
C HIS A 299 -11.35 6.30 -26.19
N ASP A 300 -11.86 7.31 -25.46
CA ASP A 300 -13.24 7.79 -25.55
C ASP A 300 -14.32 6.69 -25.42
N ARG A 301 -14.02 5.68 -24.59
CA ARG A 301 -14.88 4.52 -24.29
C ARG A 301 -15.50 4.56 -22.89
N LEU A 302 -15.22 5.60 -22.11
CA LEU A 302 -15.79 5.76 -20.77
C LEU A 302 -17.20 6.33 -20.86
N ARG A 303 -18.21 5.46 -20.76
CA ARG A 303 -19.63 5.84 -20.85
C ARG A 303 -20.19 6.27 -19.50
N ARG A 304 -21.10 7.25 -19.52
CA ARG A 304 -21.77 7.75 -18.31
C ARG A 304 -22.60 6.67 -17.61
N GLU A 305 -23.22 5.78 -18.37
CA GLU A 305 -23.96 4.62 -17.85
C GLU A 305 -23.05 3.72 -16.99
N ASP A 306 -21.84 3.41 -17.47
CA ASP A 306 -20.87 2.61 -16.73
C ASP A 306 -20.40 3.32 -15.46
N GLN A 307 -20.11 4.63 -15.56
CA GLN A 307 -19.72 5.45 -14.41
C GLN A 307 -20.80 5.43 -13.32
N LEU A 308 -22.06 5.70 -13.67
CA LEU A 308 -23.18 5.67 -12.74
C LEU A 308 -23.39 4.28 -12.13
N ARG A 309 -23.35 3.23 -12.96
CA ARG A 309 -23.49 1.85 -12.50
C ARG A 309 -22.42 1.46 -11.48
N TRP A 310 -21.15 1.75 -11.77
CA TRP A 310 -20.05 1.45 -10.83
C TRP A 310 -20.18 2.25 -9.54
N SER A 311 -20.53 3.53 -9.62
CA SER A 311 -20.78 4.36 -8.44
C SER A 311 -21.90 3.81 -7.56
N ILE A 312 -23.03 3.42 -8.14
CA ILE A 312 -24.17 2.83 -7.42
C ILE A 312 -23.77 1.52 -6.76
N GLN A 313 -23.07 0.63 -7.48
CA GLN A 313 -22.63 -0.67 -6.95
C GLN A 313 -21.70 -0.53 -5.74
N VAL A 314 -20.80 0.46 -5.75
CA VAL A 314 -19.92 0.73 -4.61
C VAL A 314 -20.74 1.16 -3.39
N ILE A 315 -21.70 2.07 -3.57
CA ILE A 315 -22.50 2.58 -2.44
C ILE A 315 -23.35 1.48 -1.84
N GLN A 316 -24.01 0.67 -2.68
CA GLN A 316 -24.79 -0.48 -2.24
C GLN A 316 -23.94 -1.49 -1.45
N ALA A 317 -22.69 -1.72 -1.88
CA ALA A 317 -21.77 -2.57 -1.15
C ALA A 317 -21.38 -1.97 0.22
N LEU A 318 -21.11 -0.66 0.30
CA LEU A 318 -20.82 0.02 1.57
C LEU A 318 -22.02 -0.04 2.52
N GLU A 319 -23.24 0.25 2.04
CA GLU A 319 -24.46 0.14 2.84
C GLU A 319 -24.68 -1.29 3.34
N HIS A 320 -24.42 -2.30 2.51
CA HIS A 320 -24.52 -3.71 2.90
C HIS A 320 -23.54 -4.08 4.02
N LEU A 321 -22.28 -3.60 3.95
CA LEU A 321 -21.30 -3.84 5.02
C LEU A 321 -21.77 -3.27 6.36
N ARG A 322 -22.36 -2.07 6.34
CA ARG A 322 -22.84 -1.40 7.56
C ARG A 322 -24.11 -2.05 8.11
N THR A 323 -25.11 -2.23 7.27
CA THR A 323 -26.47 -2.62 7.69
C THR A 323 -26.63 -4.12 7.89
N ARG A 324 -25.90 -4.95 7.13
CA ARG A 324 -26.03 -6.41 7.16
C ARG A 324 -24.86 -7.10 7.86
N SER A 325 -23.67 -6.49 7.85
CA SER A 325 -22.46 -7.09 8.43
C SER A 325 -21.87 -6.32 9.60
N SER A 326 -22.46 -5.17 9.99
CA SER A 326 -22.01 -4.31 11.09
C SER A 326 -20.49 -4.03 11.06
N THR A 327 -19.97 -3.74 9.87
CA THR A 327 -18.54 -3.45 9.66
C THR A 327 -18.37 -2.21 8.77
N TYR A 328 -17.13 -1.75 8.66
CA TYR A 328 -16.73 -0.57 7.90
C TYR A 328 -15.60 -0.92 6.91
N TYR A 329 -15.42 -0.09 5.89
CA TYR A 329 -14.42 -0.28 4.84
C TYR A 329 -13.40 0.87 4.83
N PRO A 330 -12.24 0.69 5.50
CA PRO A 330 -11.35 1.80 5.81
C PRO A 330 -10.42 2.24 4.69
N ASP A 331 -10.35 1.51 3.56
CA ASP A 331 -9.44 1.77 2.44
C ASP A 331 -10.18 1.83 1.09
N LEU A 332 -11.10 2.80 0.98
CA LEU A 332 -11.89 3.01 -0.24
C LEU A 332 -11.11 3.76 -1.31
N ARG A 333 -10.56 3.01 -2.27
CA ARG A 333 -9.80 3.50 -3.42
C ARG A 333 -9.95 2.62 -4.65
N LEU A 334 -9.60 3.15 -5.82
CA LEU A 334 -9.75 2.45 -7.10
C LEU A 334 -8.88 1.17 -7.21
N ASP A 335 -7.79 1.09 -6.48
CA ASP A 335 -6.93 -0.10 -6.40
C ASP A 335 -7.69 -1.32 -5.85
N ASN A 336 -8.63 -1.08 -4.93
CA ASN A 336 -9.37 -2.12 -4.22
C ASN A 336 -10.74 -2.41 -4.84
N LEU A 337 -10.99 -1.89 -6.05
CA LEU A 337 -12.16 -2.21 -6.87
C LEU A 337 -11.71 -2.97 -8.11
N VAL A 338 -12.03 -4.26 -8.18
CA VAL A 338 -11.70 -5.11 -9.34
C VAL A 338 -12.92 -5.39 -10.20
N MET A 339 -12.68 -5.72 -11.46
CA MET A 339 -13.74 -5.90 -12.44
C MET A 339 -14.14 -7.37 -12.58
N SER A 340 -15.43 -7.64 -12.38
CA SER A 340 -16.03 -8.96 -12.59
C SER A 340 -15.98 -9.36 -14.08
N LYS A 341 -16.34 -10.61 -14.37
CA LYS A 341 -16.49 -11.08 -15.76
C LYS A 341 -17.53 -10.28 -16.56
N ASN A 342 -18.51 -9.69 -15.88
CA ASN A 342 -19.59 -8.89 -16.46
C ASN A 342 -19.27 -7.39 -16.41
N PHE A 343 -18.03 -7.00 -16.08
CA PHE A 343 -17.62 -5.60 -15.89
C PHE A 343 -18.41 -4.87 -14.79
N ASP A 344 -18.84 -5.60 -13.76
CA ASP A 344 -19.33 -5.03 -12.49
C ASP A 344 -18.16 -4.85 -11.53
N ILE A 345 -18.26 -3.90 -10.61
CA ILE A 345 -17.23 -3.72 -9.58
C ILE A 345 -17.35 -4.81 -8.51
N VAL A 346 -16.21 -5.22 -7.96
CA VAL A 346 -16.11 -6.09 -6.79
C VAL A 346 -15.09 -5.47 -5.84
N MET A 347 -15.53 -5.13 -4.64
CA MET A 347 -14.67 -4.65 -3.56
C MET A 347 -13.81 -5.81 -3.05
N VAL A 348 -12.50 -5.60 -2.99
CA VAL A 348 -11.51 -6.54 -2.46
C VAL A 348 -10.73 -5.88 -1.33
N ASP A 349 -9.75 -6.58 -0.78
CA ASP A 349 -8.80 -6.04 0.19
C ASP A 349 -9.46 -5.45 1.46
N PHE A 350 -9.92 -6.34 2.32
CA PHE A 350 -10.52 -5.99 3.62
C PHE A 350 -9.45 -5.95 4.73
N GLU A 351 -8.17 -5.81 4.34
CA GLU A 351 -7.06 -5.61 5.26
C GLU A 351 -7.17 -4.21 5.89
N GLN A 352 -7.40 -4.15 7.19
CA GLN A 352 -7.57 -2.88 7.90
C GLN A 352 -6.24 -2.24 8.31
N ARG A 353 -5.31 -2.10 7.36
CA ARG A 353 -3.98 -1.49 7.61
C ARG A 353 -4.00 0.04 7.59
N GLY A 354 -5.10 0.63 7.15
CA GLY A 354 -5.26 2.07 6.97
C GLY A 354 -5.26 2.46 5.50
N VAL A 355 -5.68 3.70 5.25
CA VAL A 355 -5.70 4.34 3.95
C VAL A 355 -4.62 5.41 3.91
N TRP A 356 -4.13 5.73 2.73
CA TRP A 356 -3.22 6.86 2.55
C TRP A 356 -3.87 8.16 3.01
N CYS A 357 -3.11 9.03 3.68
CA CYS A 357 -3.64 10.26 4.24
C CYS A 357 -4.26 11.17 3.16
N GLU A 358 -3.80 11.01 1.92
CA GLU A 358 -4.34 11.62 0.73
C GLU A 358 -5.82 11.30 0.48
N PHE A 359 -6.27 10.09 0.79
CA PHE A 359 -7.63 9.59 0.58
C PHE A 359 -8.50 9.67 1.82
N ALA A 360 -7.91 9.56 3.01
CA ALA A 360 -8.65 9.56 4.27
C ALA A 360 -9.41 10.87 4.51
N ALA A 361 -10.49 10.75 5.27
CA ALA A 361 -11.22 11.90 5.80
C ALA A 361 -10.36 12.69 6.80
N PRO A 362 -10.54 14.03 6.92
CA PRO A 362 -9.75 14.87 7.80
C PRO A 362 -9.80 14.42 9.27
N GLU A 363 -10.94 13.91 9.74
CA GLU A 363 -11.07 13.38 11.10
C GLU A 363 -10.31 12.06 11.32
N VAL A 364 -10.18 11.22 10.30
CA VAL A 364 -9.35 10.00 10.34
C VAL A 364 -7.87 10.41 10.32
N ASN A 365 -7.50 11.36 9.45
CA ASN A 365 -6.15 11.89 9.36
C ASN A 365 -5.68 12.53 10.66
N ALA A 366 -6.54 13.29 11.35
CA ALA A 366 -6.20 13.88 12.63
C ALA A 366 -5.70 12.83 13.63
N ILE A 367 -6.37 11.67 13.71
CA ILE A 367 -6.00 10.56 14.59
C ILE A 367 -4.76 9.83 14.07
N GLU A 368 -4.69 9.60 12.75
CA GLU A 368 -3.56 8.93 12.13
C GLU A 368 -2.25 9.70 12.30
N TYR A 369 -2.29 11.03 12.28
CA TYR A 369 -1.12 11.86 12.55
C TYR A 369 -0.60 11.65 13.97
N MET A 370 -1.49 11.60 14.97
CA MET A 370 -1.11 11.29 16.35
C MET A 370 -0.46 9.89 16.44
N ARG A 371 -1.06 8.91 15.78
CA ARG A 371 -0.57 7.52 15.74
C ARG A 371 0.84 7.43 15.13
N LEU A 372 1.06 8.09 14.00
CA LEU A 372 2.35 8.09 13.31
C LEU A 372 3.46 8.71 14.16
N VAL A 373 3.19 9.83 14.85
CA VAL A 373 4.18 10.47 15.73
C VAL A 373 4.39 9.64 17.02
N ALA A 374 3.33 9.03 17.56
CA ALA A 374 3.41 8.20 18.77
C ALA A 374 4.22 6.90 18.58
N ALA A 375 4.25 6.37 17.36
CA ALA A 375 4.87 5.08 17.03
C ALA A 375 6.28 5.19 16.43
N ASP A 376 6.79 6.40 16.16
CA ASP A 376 8.10 6.58 15.54
C ASP A 376 9.21 6.74 16.60
N ASP A 377 10.12 5.78 16.65
CA ASP A 377 11.21 5.71 17.65
C ASP A 377 12.24 6.84 17.54
N ARG A 378 12.23 7.64 16.47
CA ARG A 378 13.16 8.76 16.26
C ARG A 378 12.65 10.07 16.85
N ILE A 379 11.36 10.12 17.16
CA ILE A 379 10.74 11.29 17.76
C ILE A 379 11.23 11.40 19.21
N PRO A 380 11.58 12.61 19.70
CA PRO A 380 12.00 12.80 21.09
C PRO A 380 10.99 12.21 22.08
N SER A 381 11.48 11.49 23.10
CA SER A 381 10.64 10.71 24.02
C SER A 381 9.54 11.54 24.69
N GLU A 382 9.79 12.81 24.99
CA GLU A 382 8.78 13.73 25.56
C GLU A 382 7.61 13.96 24.59
N VAL A 383 7.92 14.14 23.30
CA VAL A 383 6.94 14.33 22.23
C VAL A 383 6.19 13.03 21.98
N SER A 384 6.91 11.91 21.82
CA SER A 384 6.29 10.60 21.62
C SER A 384 5.34 10.24 22.77
N SER A 385 5.74 10.48 24.02
CA SER A 385 4.90 10.23 25.20
C SER A 385 3.60 11.04 25.20
N LYS A 386 3.66 12.33 24.82
CA LYS A 386 2.46 13.18 24.65
C LYS A 386 1.47 12.55 23.67
N TYR A 387 1.94 12.13 22.49
CA TYR A 387 1.05 11.57 21.47
C TYR A 387 0.57 10.15 21.82
N GLN A 388 1.37 9.35 22.53
CA GLN A 388 0.92 8.07 23.10
C GLN A 388 -0.23 8.26 24.11
N GLU A 389 -0.16 9.29 24.96
CA GLU A 389 -1.26 9.61 25.88
C GLU A 389 -2.54 10.02 25.14
N ILE A 390 -2.42 10.85 24.10
CA ILE A 390 -3.56 11.18 23.21
C ILE A 390 -4.16 9.91 22.62
N MET A 391 -3.33 8.99 22.11
CA MET A 391 -3.80 7.74 21.52
C MET A 391 -4.47 6.81 22.53
N ARG A 392 -3.96 6.69 23.76
CA ARG A 392 -4.59 5.91 24.84
C ARG A 392 -5.93 6.50 25.27
N ASN A 393 -6.07 7.82 25.27
CA ASN A 393 -7.33 8.48 25.56
C ASN A 393 -8.37 8.26 24.45
N LEU A 394 -7.95 8.21 23.18
CA LEU A 394 -8.83 7.94 22.05
C LEU A 394 -9.20 6.46 21.93
N VAL A 395 -8.24 5.57 22.20
CA VAL A 395 -8.38 4.11 22.09
C VAL A 395 -7.76 3.47 23.34
N PRO A 396 -8.56 3.12 24.37
CA PRO A 396 -8.04 2.58 25.62
C PRO A 396 -7.14 1.34 25.47
N ASP A 397 -7.42 0.48 24.48
CA ASP A 397 -6.62 -0.72 24.16
C ASP A 397 -5.48 -0.47 23.15
N TYR A 398 -5.08 0.80 22.94
CA TYR A 398 -4.11 1.19 21.91
C TYR A 398 -2.81 0.37 21.94
N ASP A 399 -2.19 0.21 23.11
CA ASP A 399 -0.91 -0.50 23.25
C ASP A 399 -1.04 -1.97 22.80
N ARG A 400 -2.15 -2.63 23.14
CA ARG A 400 -2.43 -4.02 22.75
C ARG A 400 -2.69 -4.15 21.24
N LEU A 401 -3.28 -3.12 20.62
CA LEU A 401 -3.47 -3.09 19.17
C LEU A 401 -2.14 -2.93 18.41
N GLN A 402 -1.09 -2.39 19.03
CA GLN A 402 0.23 -2.27 18.40
C GLN A 402 0.97 -3.61 18.33
N GLU A 403 0.74 -4.53 19.27
CA GLU A 403 1.38 -5.86 19.27
C GLU A 403 1.14 -6.62 17.95
N ASP A 404 2.15 -7.34 17.45
CA ASP A 404 2.04 -8.16 16.23
C ASP A 404 1.11 -9.38 16.38
N ARG A 405 0.81 -9.75 17.62
CA ARG A 405 0.05 -10.95 17.93
C ARG A 405 -1.42 -10.78 17.55
N TYR A 406 -1.98 -11.81 16.92
CA TYR A 406 -3.44 -11.87 16.73
C TYR A 406 -4.17 -12.14 18.05
N THR A 407 -5.10 -11.25 18.38
CA THR A 407 -5.87 -11.18 19.64
C THR A 407 -7.37 -11.32 19.43
N ASN A 408 -7.82 -11.54 18.19
CA ASN A 408 -9.24 -11.63 17.81
C ASN A 408 -10.09 -10.43 18.28
N PRO A 409 -9.70 -9.18 17.96
CA PRO A 409 -10.51 -8.02 18.28
C PRO A 409 -11.86 -8.07 17.55
N GLN A 410 -12.84 -7.38 18.13
CA GLN A 410 -14.16 -7.22 17.54
C GLN A 410 -14.09 -6.32 16.30
N ASP A 411 -13.59 -5.09 16.48
CA ASP A 411 -13.59 -4.04 15.46
C ASP A 411 -12.27 -3.93 14.68
N GLY A 412 -11.40 -4.93 14.86
CA GLY A 412 -10.14 -5.07 14.14
C GLY A 412 -8.97 -4.31 14.73
N TYR A 413 -8.09 -3.80 13.87
CA TYR A 413 -6.78 -3.25 14.29
C TYR A 413 -6.52 -1.81 13.86
N ASN A 414 -7.41 -1.21 13.07
CA ASN A 414 -7.23 0.16 12.61
C ASN A 414 -7.62 1.15 13.72
N ALA A 415 -6.64 1.55 14.53
CA ALA A 415 -6.85 2.45 15.67
C ALA A 415 -7.60 3.74 15.28
N SER A 416 -7.28 4.33 14.13
CA SER A 416 -7.89 5.57 13.64
C SER A 416 -9.38 5.42 13.36
N TRP A 417 -9.82 4.23 12.93
CA TRP A 417 -11.23 3.93 12.69
C TRP A 417 -11.96 3.43 13.94
N ILE A 418 -11.26 2.70 14.82
CA ILE A 418 -11.80 2.25 16.13
C ILE A 418 -12.12 3.44 17.04
N ALA A 419 -11.34 4.52 16.95
CA ALA A 419 -11.57 5.75 17.70
C ALA A 419 -12.84 6.52 17.26
N LEU A 420 -13.39 6.21 16.09
CA LEU A 420 -14.62 6.79 15.54
C LEU A 420 -15.83 5.96 15.95
N ASN A 421 -16.94 6.62 16.26
CA ASN A 421 -18.22 5.91 16.41
C ASN A 421 -18.81 5.55 15.03
N PRO A 422 -19.84 4.67 14.96
CA PRO A 422 -20.41 4.24 13.69
C PRO A 422 -20.83 5.39 12.75
N GLU A 423 -21.43 6.46 13.25
CA GLU A 423 -21.84 7.60 12.42
C GLU A 423 -20.63 8.37 11.86
N GLU A 424 -19.59 8.58 12.67
CA GLU A 424 -18.32 9.17 12.19
C GLU A 424 -17.65 8.28 11.14
N GLN A 425 -17.68 6.95 11.31
CA GLN A 425 -17.17 6.01 10.32
C GLN A 425 -17.91 6.14 8.98
N GLU A 426 -19.24 6.28 9.00
CA GLU A 426 -20.02 6.49 7.77
C GLU A 426 -19.60 7.79 7.08
N MET A 427 -19.45 8.88 7.84
CA MET A 427 -19.05 10.16 7.27
C MET A 427 -17.64 10.12 6.69
N ALA A 428 -16.74 9.32 7.28
CA ALA A 428 -15.41 9.08 6.73
C ALA A 428 -15.47 8.24 5.43
N GLU A 429 -16.32 7.21 5.37
CA GLU A 429 -16.59 6.44 4.15
C GLU A 429 -17.17 7.32 3.04
N VAL A 430 -18.12 8.20 3.37
CA VAL A 430 -18.71 9.16 2.42
C VAL A 430 -17.67 10.12 1.87
N TYR A 431 -16.73 10.58 2.70
CA TYR A 431 -15.64 11.44 2.23
C TYR A 431 -14.77 10.71 1.19
N MET A 432 -14.34 9.49 1.51
CA MET A 432 -13.56 8.68 0.56
C MET A 432 -14.37 8.37 -0.70
N LEU A 433 -15.67 8.10 -0.57
CA LEU A 433 -16.58 7.87 -1.68
C LEU A 433 -16.64 9.09 -2.59
N GLY A 434 -16.77 10.31 -2.06
CA GLY A 434 -16.76 11.52 -2.88
C GLY A 434 -15.51 11.62 -3.77
N ARG A 435 -14.33 11.30 -3.20
CA ARG A 435 -13.07 11.28 -3.96
C ARG A 435 -13.00 10.15 -4.98
N LEU A 436 -13.55 8.99 -4.65
CA LEU A 436 -13.70 7.86 -5.57
C LEU A 436 -14.61 8.21 -6.76
N LEU A 437 -15.78 8.80 -6.47
CA LEU A 437 -16.74 9.26 -7.48
C LEU A 437 -16.09 10.25 -8.44
N TRP A 438 -15.34 11.22 -7.90
CA TRP A 438 -14.55 12.14 -8.73
C TRP A 438 -13.60 11.39 -9.67
N CYS A 439 -12.86 10.39 -9.17
CA CYS A 439 -11.95 9.62 -10.03
C CYS A 439 -12.69 8.86 -11.14
N ILE A 440 -13.85 8.27 -10.82
CA ILE A 440 -14.71 7.58 -11.79
C ILE A 440 -15.21 8.54 -12.87
N PHE A 441 -15.72 9.71 -12.49
CA PHE A 441 -16.32 10.67 -13.42
C PHE A 441 -15.29 11.43 -14.26
N GLU A 442 -14.13 11.74 -13.70
CA GLU A 442 -13.01 12.33 -14.44
C GLU A 442 -12.22 11.28 -15.25
N GLY A 443 -12.36 9.99 -14.92
CA GLY A 443 -11.71 8.88 -15.61
C GLY A 443 -10.20 8.83 -15.35
N VAL A 444 -9.79 8.91 -14.09
CA VAL A 444 -8.38 8.97 -13.65
C VAL A 444 -8.06 7.91 -12.60
N SER A 445 -6.79 7.53 -12.47
CA SER A 445 -6.35 6.47 -11.55
C SER A 445 -6.39 6.85 -10.08
N GLY A 446 -6.33 8.14 -9.78
CA GLY A 446 -6.32 8.63 -8.42
C GLY A 446 -6.50 10.14 -8.38
N PRO A 447 -6.75 10.69 -7.17
CA PRO A 447 -7.17 12.07 -7.00
C PRO A 447 -6.04 13.06 -6.71
N GLN A 448 -4.79 12.60 -6.61
CA GLN A 448 -3.60 13.45 -6.53
C GLN A 448 -2.80 13.41 -7.83
N LYS A 449 -2.19 14.55 -8.17
CA LYS A 449 -1.19 14.62 -9.23
C LYS A 449 0.13 14.12 -8.66
N ALA A 450 0.65 13.03 -9.23
CA ALA A 450 1.95 12.45 -8.87
C ALA A 450 2.11 12.21 -7.35
N ALA A 451 1.34 11.28 -6.78
CA ALA A 451 1.50 10.87 -5.38
C ALA A 451 2.96 10.49 -5.08
N VAL A 452 3.44 10.83 -3.88
CA VAL A 452 4.85 10.60 -3.51
C VAL A 452 5.17 9.11 -3.44
N TRP A 453 4.24 8.32 -2.91
CA TRP A 453 4.37 6.89 -2.64
C TRP A 453 4.31 6.02 -3.89
N GLN A 454 3.60 6.49 -4.91
CA GLN A 454 3.29 5.71 -6.11
C GLN A 454 3.10 6.62 -7.32
N SER A 455 3.68 6.17 -8.44
CA SER A 455 3.35 6.64 -9.77
C SER A 455 2.37 5.68 -10.42
N TYR A 456 1.32 6.23 -11.04
CA TYR A 456 0.41 5.44 -11.84
C TYR A 456 0.97 5.25 -13.25
N ARG A 457 0.51 4.23 -13.97
CA ARG A 457 0.87 4.03 -15.38
C ARG A 457 0.42 5.21 -16.24
N TRP A 458 -0.70 5.81 -15.87
CA TRP A 458 -1.32 6.96 -16.54
C TRP A 458 -1.54 8.06 -15.50
N GLU A 459 -0.55 8.92 -15.32
CA GLU A 459 -0.68 10.07 -14.40
C GLU A 459 -1.53 11.14 -15.07
N SER A 460 -2.56 11.59 -14.34
CA SER A 460 -3.44 12.67 -14.79
C SER A 460 -2.78 14.02 -14.57
N ASN A 461 -3.04 14.97 -15.48
CA ASN A 461 -2.72 16.38 -15.26
C ASN A 461 -3.72 17.06 -14.31
N LEU A 462 -4.91 16.48 -14.17
CA LEU A 462 -5.99 16.92 -13.29
C LEU A 462 -5.76 16.42 -11.85
N GLU A 463 -6.06 17.27 -10.88
CA GLU A 463 -6.00 16.93 -9.45
C GLU A 463 -7.31 17.30 -8.75
N PHE A 464 -7.76 16.50 -7.78
CA PHE A 464 -8.94 16.85 -6.99
C PHE A 464 -8.68 18.13 -6.17
N PRO A 465 -9.57 19.15 -6.18
CA PRO A 465 -10.98 19.10 -6.62
C PRO A 465 -11.26 19.76 -7.98
N GLU A 466 -10.31 19.77 -8.91
CA GLU A 466 -10.53 20.29 -10.26
C GLU A 466 -11.49 19.39 -11.04
N TYR A 467 -12.41 19.97 -11.82
CA TYR A 467 -13.37 19.21 -12.63
C TYR A 467 -13.23 19.57 -14.10
N GLU A 468 -13.12 18.56 -14.95
CA GLU A 468 -13.08 18.71 -16.40
C GLU A 468 -14.32 18.07 -17.05
N ARG A 469 -14.63 16.82 -16.68
CA ARG A 469 -15.65 15.99 -17.35
C ARG A 469 -16.91 15.76 -16.51
N THR A 470 -16.82 15.90 -15.19
CA THR A 470 -17.95 15.63 -14.29
C THR A 470 -19.10 16.64 -14.55
N PRO A 471 -20.36 16.18 -14.72
CA PRO A 471 -21.54 17.06 -14.85
C PRO A 471 -21.80 17.91 -13.59
N PRO A 472 -22.35 19.13 -13.73
CA PRO A 472 -22.61 20.03 -12.60
C PRO A 472 -23.39 19.39 -11.45
N GLU A 473 -24.44 18.62 -11.73
CA GLU A 473 -25.22 17.96 -10.67
C GLU A 473 -24.37 16.96 -9.85
N LEU A 474 -23.43 16.27 -10.49
CA LEU A 474 -22.53 15.33 -9.81
C LEU A 474 -21.41 16.04 -9.04
N ARG A 475 -20.94 17.20 -9.52
CA ARG A 475 -19.98 18.04 -8.80
C ARG A 475 -20.52 18.45 -7.44
N GLU A 476 -21.78 18.88 -7.39
CA GLU A 476 -22.43 19.30 -6.13
C GLU A 476 -22.42 18.17 -5.10
N VAL A 477 -22.75 16.94 -5.50
CA VAL A 477 -22.74 15.80 -4.56
C VAL A 477 -21.33 15.41 -4.14
N ILE A 478 -20.37 15.38 -5.06
CA ILE A 478 -18.97 15.12 -4.71
C ILE A 478 -18.45 16.17 -3.71
N ASP A 479 -18.74 17.45 -3.94
CA ASP A 479 -18.34 18.54 -3.06
C ASP A 479 -19.00 18.44 -1.67
N ARG A 480 -20.27 18.00 -1.61
CA ARG A 480 -20.98 17.73 -0.36
C ARG A 480 -20.40 16.54 0.40
N CYS A 481 -20.07 15.45 -0.29
CA CYS A 481 -19.41 14.28 0.29
C CYS A 481 -18.04 14.64 0.88
N THR A 482 -17.32 15.56 0.23
CA THR A 482 -15.95 15.94 0.62
C THR A 482 -15.88 17.19 1.50
N ARG A 483 -16.99 17.60 2.15
CA ARG A 483 -16.99 18.70 3.11
C ARG A 483 -15.99 18.45 4.24
N GLY A 484 -15.30 19.52 4.64
CA GLY A 484 -14.18 19.45 5.58
C GLY A 484 -12.82 19.20 4.93
N ARG A 485 -12.76 19.04 3.60
CA ARG A 485 -11.49 18.90 2.87
C ARG A 485 -10.47 19.95 3.32
N ARG A 486 -9.25 19.50 3.58
CA ARG A 486 -8.12 20.34 3.97
C ARG A 486 -7.11 20.41 2.84
N GLN A 487 -6.31 21.47 2.87
CA GLN A 487 -5.17 21.59 1.98
C GLN A 487 -4.15 20.50 2.33
N ASN A 488 -3.84 19.61 1.39
CA ASN A 488 -2.86 18.53 1.61
C ASN A 488 -1.44 19.00 1.31
N LEU A 489 -0.44 18.23 1.75
CA LEU A 489 0.97 18.49 1.46
C LEU A 489 1.23 18.64 -0.05
N GLY A 490 0.54 17.86 -0.88
CA GLY A 490 0.62 17.89 -2.34
C GLY A 490 0.48 19.28 -2.94
N SER A 491 -0.37 20.12 -2.34
CA SER A 491 -0.58 21.52 -2.75
C SER A 491 0.62 22.45 -2.54
N ILE A 492 1.60 22.03 -1.73
CA ILE A 492 2.81 22.79 -1.41
C ILE A 492 4.03 22.10 -2.02
N ILE A 493 4.07 20.77 -1.96
CA ILE A 493 5.19 19.95 -2.42
C ILE A 493 4.65 18.92 -3.41
N VAL A 494 5.22 18.91 -4.61
CA VAL A 494 4.85 17.95 -5.67
C VAL A 494 6.03 17.05 -5.97
N ARG A 495 5.74 15.77 -6.24
CA ARG A 495 6.73 14.89 -6.84
C ARG A 495 6.86 15.23 -8.32
N HIS A 496 8.05 15.60 -8.75
CA HIS A 496 8.41 15.63 -10.17
C HIS A 496 9.49 14.59 -10.42
N GLN A 497 9.13 13.55 -11.18
CA GLN A 497 9.97 12.37 -11.39
C GLN A 497 10.45 11.81 -10.04
N SER A 498 11.74 11.93 -9.75
CA SER A 498 12.36 11.44 -8.52
C SER A 498 12.80 12.52 -7.54
N HIS A 499 12.22 13.72 -7.67
CA HIS A 499 12.47 14.84 -6.77
C HIS A 499 11.16 15.33 -6.15
N LEU A 500 11.25 15.83 -4.92
CA LEU A 500 10.24 16.67 -4.29
C LEU A 500 10.60 18.13 -4.54
N LEU A 501 9.64 18.87 -5.09
CA LEU A 501 9.77 20.27 -5.49
C LEU A 501 8.65 21.11 -4.87
N LEU A 502 8.88 22.41 -4.66
CA LEU A 502 7.84 23.35 -4.24
C LEU A 502 6.86 23.65 -5.39
N ARG A 503 5.56 23.64 -5.10
CA ARG A 503 4.54 23.99 -6.11
C ARG A 503 4.68 25.49 -6.43
N HIS A 504 4.71 25.83 -7.74
CA HIS A 504 4.81 27.20 -8.28
C HIS A 504 6.18 27.89 -8.25
N ARG A 505 7.29 27.14 -8.19
CA ARG A 505 8.63 27.68 -8.50
C ARG A 505 9.23 26.99 -9.72
N LEU A 506 10.05 27.73 -10.49
CA LEU A 506 10.82 27.18 -11.61
C LEU A 506 11.82 26.15 -11.09
N GLU A 507 12.09 25.09 -11.87
CA GLU A 507 12.94 23.95 -11.45
C GLU A 507 14.35 24.36 -10.99
N GLU A 508 14.85 25.51 -11.46
CA GLU A 508 16.17 26.06 -11.15
C GLU A 508 16.24 26.75 -9.75
N ASP A 509 15.10 27.00 -9.09
CA ASP A 509 15.00 27.75 -7.81
C ASP A 509 14.74 26.86 -6.57
N HIS A 510 14.96 25.54 -6.64
CA HIS A 510 14.60 24.61 -5.56
C HIS A 510 15.81 24.16 -4.73
N ASP A 511 15.84 24.60 -3.47
CA ASP A 511 16.75 24.05 -2.44
C ASP A 511 16.04 22.97 -1.60
N ALA A 512 16.74 21.88 -1.27
CA ALA A 512 16.24 20.83 -0.40
C ALA A 512 15.84 21.37 0.99
N ASN A 513 16.57 22.35 1.53
CA ASN A 513 16.23 22.96 2.82
C ASN A 513 14.91 23.73 2.74
N GLN A 514 14.59 24.35 1.60
CA GLN A 514 13.33 25.06 1.40
C GLN A 514 12.14 24.10 1.32
N VAL A 515 12.30 22.97 0.63
CA VAL A 515 11.29 21.89 0.59
C VAL A 515 11.02 21.38 1.99
N GLN A 516 12.06 21.09 2.76
CA GLN A 516 11.93 20.64 4.14
C GLN A 516 11.30 21.69 5.05
N ALA A 517 11.71 22.96 4.95
CA ALA A 517 11.14 24.04 5.74
C ALA A 517 9.63 24.22 5.47
N ALA A 518 9.22 24.12 4.19
CA ALA A 518 7.82 24.17 3.81
C ALA A 518 7.03 22.96 4.33
N ALA A 519 7.60 21.75 4.25
CA ALA A 519 7.01 20.55 4.83
C ALA A 519 6.83 20.67 6.34
N MET A 520 7.88 21.06 7.06
CA MET A 520 7.86 21.26 8.51
C MET A 520 6.79 22.28 8.90
N ALA A 521 6.71 23.42 8.22
CA ALA A 521 5.69 24.43 8.47
C ALA A 521 4.26 23.88 8.26
N HIS A 522 4.05 23.09 7.20
CA HIS A 522 2.78 22.42 6.96
C HIS A 522 2.42 21.43 8.08
N TRP A 523 3.33 20.54 8.44
CA TRP A 523 3.07 19.50 9.44
C TRP A 523 2.88 20.08 10.85
N VAL A 524 3.60 21.14 11.22
CA VAL A 524 3.36 21.87 12.47
C VAL A 524 1.94 22.44 12.50
N ALA A 525 1.47 23.03 11.40
CA ALA A 525 0.12 23.57 11.30
C ALA A 525 -0.95 22.46 11.34
N GLU A 526 -0.75 21.36 10.62
CA GLU A 526 -1.70 20.23 10.59
C GLU A 526 -1.77 19.49 11.93
N LEU A 527 -0.63 19.26 12.60
CA LEU A 527 -0.61 18.66 13.93
C LEU A 527 -1.31 19.54 14.96
N LYS A 528 -1.07 20.86 14.93
CA LYS A 528 -1.76 21.80 15.81
C LYS A 528 -3.27 21.76 15.58
N TRP A 529 -3.72 21.80 14.33
CA TRP A 529 -5.13 21.67 14.01
C TRP A 529 -5.72 20.34 14.47
N ALA A 530 -5.01 19.23 14.26
CA ALA A 530 -5.46 17.90 14.67
C ALA A 530 -5.61 17.80 16.19
N GLU A 531 -4.65 18.34 16.96
CA GLU A 531 -4.72 18.40 18.43
C GLU A 531 -5.92 19.23 18.92
N GLU A 532 -6.14 20.40 18.33
CA GLU A 532 -7.26 21.28 18.67
C GLU A 532 -8.60 20.62 18.33
N PHE A 533 -8.70 20.02 17.13
CA PHE A 533 -9.88 19.29 16.67
C PHE A 533 -10.22 18.12 17.59
N LEU A 534 -9.24 17.29 17.93
CA LEU A 534 -9.45 16.12 18.80
C LEU A 534 -9.79 16.52 20.24
N SER A 535 -9.17 17.58 20.75
CA SER A 535 -9.48 18.12 22.08
C SER A 535 -10.92 18.64 22.15
N GLU A 536 -11.33 19.43 21.16
CA GLU A 536 -12.69 19.96 21.09
C GLU A 536 -13.73 18.84 20.89
N ARG A 537 -13.44 17.88 20.01
CA ARG A 537 -14.25 16.68 19.82
C ARG A 537 -14.48 15.95 21.14
N ASN A 538 -13.42 15.65 21.88
CA ASN A 538 -13.53 14.92 23.14
C ASN A 538 -14.33 15.72 24.18
N ARG A 539 -14.04 17.02 24.32
CA ARG A 539 -14.75 17.93 25.23
C ARG A 539 -16.25 17.98 24.93
N LEU A 540 -16.64 18.12 23.66
CA LEU A 540 -18.05 18.15 23.26
C LEU A 540 -18.72 16.79 23.40
N ARG A 541 -17.99 15.68 23.17
CA ARG A 541 -18.51 14.32 23.38
C ARG A 541 -18.84 14.07 24.85
N GLU A 542 -17.96 14.47 25.77
CA GLU A 542 -18.20 14.37 27.22
C GLU A 542 -19.43 15.19 27.67
N GLN A 543 -19.71 16.28 26.97
CA GLN A 543 -20.88 17.13 27.21
C GLN A 543 -22.16 16.63 26.50
N GLY A 544 -22.07 15.60 25.66
CA GLY A 544 -23.19 15.14 24.83
C GLY A 544 -23.61 16.11 23.72
N LEU A 545 -22.73 17.05 23.34
CA LEU A 545 -22.98 18.12 22.37
C LEU A 545 -22.28 17.90 21.02
N TRP A 546 -21.48 16.84 20.90
CA TRP A 546 -20.75 16.56 19.66
C TRP A 546 -21.70 16.12 18.55
N ASN A 547 -21.66 16.84 17.43
CA ASN A 547 -22.30 16.41 16.20
C ASN A 547 -21.40 15.39 15.49
N TYR A 548 -21.79 14.12 15.51
CA TYR A 548 -21.06 13.04 14.85
C TYR A 548 -20.96 13.21 13.33
N ASN A 549 -21.83 14.03 12.73
CA ASN A 549 -21.69 14.54 11.37
C ASN A 549 -21.19 16.00 11.37
N TYR A 550 -20.01 16.22 11.95
CA TYR A 550 -19.41 17.54 12.18
C TYR A 550 -19.34 18.41 10.91
N TYR A 551 -19.07 17.79 9.75
CA TYR A 551 -18.95 18.49 8.47
C TYR A 551 -20.25 18.54 7.65
N ASN A 552 -21.36 18.04 8.19
CA ASN A 552 -22.66 17.98 7.52
C ASN A 552 -22.58 17.35 6.11
N ARG A 553 -21.93 16.18 6.02
CA ARG A 553 -21.88 15.36 4.82
C ARG A 553 -23.20 14.59 4.65
N PRO A 554 -23.61 14.24 3.41
CA PRO A 554 -24.75 13.35 3.20
C PRO A 554 -24.45 11.95 3.76
N ARG A 555 -25.49 11.18 4.05
CA ARG A 555 -25.40 9.73 4.31
C ARG A 555 -25.20 8.95 3.01
N LEU A 556 -24.75 7.70 3.12
CA LEU A 556 -24.60 6.80 1.96
C LEU A 556 -25.92 6.67 1.19
N GLU A 557 -27.03 6.50 1.91
CA GLU A 557 -28.39 6.40 1.36
C GLU A 557 -28.78 7.64 0.55
N GLU A 558 -28.49 8.84 1.07
CA GLU A 558 -28.79 10.09 0.37
C GLU A 558 -27.96 10.25 -0.92
N VAL A 559 -26.71 9.78 -0.93
CA VAL A 559 -25.87 9.77 -2.13
C VAL A 559 -26.40 8.76 -3.15
N LEU A 560 -26.80 7.57 -2.71
CA LEU A 560 -27.39 6.54 -3.56
C LEU A 560 -28.66 7.05 -4.25
N ASP A 561 -29.59 7.61 -3.47
CA ASP A 561 -30.83 8.19 -3.98
C ASP A 561 -30.59 9.26 -5.03
N PHE A 562 -29.56 10.09 -4.84
CA PHE A 562 -29.18 11.10 -5.80
C PHE A 562 -28.67 10.48 -7.12
N LEU A 563 -27.78 9.49 -7.05
CA LEU A 563 -27.27 8.83 -8.24
C LEU A 563 -28.35 8.06 -9.00
N LEU A 564 -29.30 7.42 -8.30
CA LEU A 564 -30.44 6.75 -8.91
C LEU A 564 -31.37 7.73 -9.64
N LYS A 565 -31.63 8.90 -9.05
CA LYS A 565 -32.40 9.99 -9.70
C LYS A 565 -31.71 10.47 -10.98
N ILE A 566 -30.39 10.63 -10.95
CA ILE A 566 -29.60 10.99 -12.13
C ILE A 566 -29.69 9.88 -13.18
N GLN A 567 -29.46 8.62 -12.80
CA GLN A 567 -29.52 7.49 -13.73
C GLN A 567 -30.87 7.39 -14.46
N ALA A 568 -31.97 7.66 -13.76
CA ALA A 568 -33.31 7.68 -14.34
C ALA A 568 -33.54 8.83 -15.35
N GLN A 569 -32.70 9.86 -15.38
CA GLN A 569 -32.76 10.92 -16.39
C GLN A 569 -31.97 10.58 -17.67
N TYR A 570 -31.05 9.61 -17.59
CA TYR A 570 -30.23 9.15 -18.72
C TYR A 570 -30.75 7.87 -19.38
N THR A 571 -31.79 7.25 -18.80
CA THR A 571 -32.50 6.08 -19.34
C THR A 571 -33.83 6.54 -19.90
#